data_AF-A0A7Z0M7T1-F1
#
_entry.id   AF-A0A7Z0M7T1-F1
#
_cell.length_a   1.000
_cell.length_b   1.000
_cell.length_c   1.000
_cell.angle_alpha   90.00
_cell.angle_beta   90.00
_cell.angle_gamma   90.00
#
_symmetry.space_group_name_H-M   'P 1'
#
loop_
_entity.id
_entity.type
_entity.pdbx_description
1 polymer ?
#
loop_
_entity_poly.entity_id
_entity_poly.type
_entity_poly.pdbx_seq_one_letter_code
_entity_poly.pdbx_strand_id
1 'polypeptide(L)'
;MFVFAFPGMGKTTLAQKYEEVVDLEMSDIKYDNSSVSHLSREARKSTKRPIKDKNYKETYIAKAFAFHEKGKRVLVALNFLFPMLRAFRVRGQVPFHIFIPHPSLRAEYRQRYRDRGNNDRFLFEVMLIWYPTTIPLFLLAKIFPKWITVTKAGETLEDYWNIKST
;
A
#
# COMPACT_ATOMS: atom_id res chain seq x y z
N MET A 1 -12.40 -3.64 -6.66
CA MET A 1 -12.30 -2.85 -5.41
C MET A 1 -10.86 -2.41 -5.22
N PHE A 2 -10.64 -1.20 -4.72
CA PHE A 2 -9.31 -0.70 -4.34
C PHE A 2 -9.09 -0.79 -2.82
N VAL A 3 -7.93 -1.29 -2.39
CA VAL A 3 -7.58 -1.39 -0.97
C VAL A 3 -6.32 -0.57 -0.73
N PHE A 4 -6.47 0.56 -0.04
CA PHE A 4 -5.34 1.39 0.35
C PHE A 4 -4.75 0.86 1.65
N ALA A 5 -3.45 0.61 1.69
CA ALA A 5 -2.82 0.09 2.89
C ALA A 5 -1.49 0.79 3.19
N PHE A 6 -1.30 1.13 4.46
CA PHE A 6 -0.03 1.62 4.99
C PHE A 6 1.13 0.63 4.66
N PRO A 7 2.38 1.08 4.52
CA PRO A 7 3.51 0.17 4.34
C PRO A 7 3.60 -0.86 5.48
N GLY A 8 3.94 -2.12 5.19
CA GLY A 8 4.11 -3.17 6.22
C GLY A 8 2.85 -3.94 6.62
N MET A 9 1.69 -3.65 6.02
CA MET A 9 0.43 -4.34 6.32
C MET A 9 0.25 -5.70 5.60
N GLY A 10 1.29 -6.24 4.96
CA GLY A 10 1.21 -7.56 4.30
C GLY A 10 0.62 -7.57 2.88
N LYS A 11 0.65 -6.45 2.14
CA LYS A 11 0.14 -6.39 0.75
C LYS A 11 0.73 -7.47 -0.16
N THR A 12 2.06 -7.57 -0.18
CA THR A 12 2.76 -8.52 -1.04
C THR A 12 2.44 -9.96 -0.67
N THR A 13 2.38 -10.27 0.63
CA THR A 13 1.97 -11.59 1.15
C THR A 13 0.56 -11.94 0.70
N LEU A 14 -0.39 -10.99 0.83
CA LEU A 14 -1.77 -11.20 0.42
C LEU A 14 -1.89 -11.48 -1.09
N ALA A 15 -1.20 -10.69 -1.92
CA ALA A 15 -1.22 -10.87 -3.38
C ALA A 15 -0.54 -12.16 -3.86
N GLN A 16 0.38 -12.73 -3.07
CA GLN A 16 0.97 -14.03 -3.37
C GLN A 16 0.03 -15.20 -3.05
N LYS A 17 -0.90 -15.00 -2.11
CA LYS A 17 -1.81 -16.04 -1.64
C LYS A 17 -3.10 -16.13 -2.46
N TYR A 18 -3.59 -15.00 -3.00
CA TYR A 18 -4.89 -14.91 -3.65
C TYR A 18 -4.76 -14.38 -5.08
N GLU A 19 -5.15 -15.19 -6.07
CA GLU A 19 -4.99 -14.84 -7.49
C GLU A 19 -5.83 -13.62 -7.91
N GLU A 20 -6.95 -13.39 -7.25
CA GLU A 20 -7.83 -12.24 -7.44
C GLU A 20 -7.25 -10.93 -6.87
N VAL A 21 -6.12 -11.00 -6.18
CA VAL A 21 -5.45 -9.86 -5.54
C VAL A 21 -4.21 -9.46 -6.33
N VAL A 22 -4.04 -8.16 -6.55
CA VAL A 22 -2.82 -7.61 -7.16
C VAL A 22 -2.20 -6.54 -6.26
N ASP A 23 -0.94 -6.75 -5.88
CA ASP A 23 -0.10 -5.72 -5.24
C ASP A 23 0.62 -4.91 -6.32
N LEU A 24 0.03 -3.77 -6.69
CA LEU A 24 0.62 -2.90 -7.70
C LEU A 24 1.77 -2.12 -7.06
N GLU A 25 3.01 -2.52 -7.35
CA GLU A 25 4.18 -1.86 -6.77
C GLU A 25 4.70 -0.75 -7.68
N MET A 26 4.72 0.47 -7.15
CA MET A 26 5.21 1.64 -7.90
C MET A 26 6.66 1.49 -8.37
N SER A 27 7.49 0.79 -7.59
CA SER A 27 8.90 0.58 -7.93
C SER A 27 9.08 -0.15 -9.26
N ASP A 28 8.15 -1.02 -9.65
CA ASP A 28 8.23 -1.78 -10.90
C ASP A 28 7.84 -0.95 -12.13
N ILE A 29 7.11 0.15 -11.91
CA ILE A 29 6.69 1.08 -12.95
C ILE A 29 7.69 2.22 -13.07
N LYS A 30 8.02 2.87 -11.95
CA LYS A 30 8.79 4.12 -11.93
C LYS A 30 10.27 3.93 -12.27
N TYR A 31 10.91 2.90 -11.73
CA TYR A 31 12.37 2.78 -11.75
C TYR A 31 12.86 1.71 -12.73
N ASP A 32 14.01 1.95 -13.34
CA ASP A 32 14.84 0.87 -13.86
C ASP A 32 15.44 0.10 -12.66
N ASN A 33 15.19 -1.21 -12.63
CA ASN A 33 15.62 -2.10 -11.56
C ASN A 33 16.78 -3.01 -11.98
N SER A 34 17.33 -2.84 -13.20
CA SER A 34 18.43 -3.64 -13.73
C SER A 34 19.63 -3.72 -12.77
N SER A 35 20.03 -2.58 -12.21
CA SER A 35 21.18 -2.47 -11.28
C SER A 35 20.93 -3.01 -9.88
N VAL A 36 19.68 -3.29 -9.50
CA VAL A 36 19.28 -3.78 -8.17
C VAL A 36 18.57 -5.12 -8.23
N SER A 37 18.68 -5.84 -9.35
CA SER A 37 18.03 -7.14 -9.56
C SER A 37 18.47 -8.21 -8.55
N HIS A 38 19.67 -8.07 -8.00
CA HIS A 38 20.22 -8.92 -6.94
C HIS A 38 19.60 -8.66 -5.55
N LEU A 39 18.86 -7.56 -5.37
CA LEU A 39 18.22 -7.21 -4.11
C LEU A 39 16.77 -7.71 -4.06
N SER A 40 16.30 -8.04 -2.87
CA SER A 40 14.88 -8.31 -2.64
C SER A 40 14.01 -7.07 -2.90
N ARG A 41 12.71 -7.29 -3.14
CA ARG A 41 11.73 -6.19 -3.32
C ARG A 41 11.69 -5.22 -2.14
N GLU A 42 11.99 -5.71 -0.94
CA GLU A 42 12.00 -4.90 0.28
C GLU A 42 13.33 -4.16 0.47
N ALA A 43 14.45 -4.81 0.15
CA ALA A 43 15.78 -4.21 0.23
C ALA A 43 15.97 -3.06 -0.77
N ARG A 44 15.32 -3.11 -1.94
CA ARG A 44 15.40 -2.06 -2.97
C ARG A 44 14.61 -0.78 -2.65
N LYS A 45 13.72 -0.77 -1.65
CA LYS A 45 12.88 0.41 -1.36
C LYS A 45 13.73 1.60 -0.96
N SER A 46 13.38 2.81 -1.40
CA SER A 46 14.18 4.04 -1.13
C SER A 46 15.63 4.03 -1.66
N THR A 47 16.06 2.99 -2.38
CA THR A 47 17.33 2.98 -3.12
C THR A 47 17.23 3.87 -4.35
N LYS A 48 18.23 4.74 -4.55
CA LYS A 48 18.33 5.64 -5.71
C LYS A 48 18.47 4.80 -6.98
N ARG A 49 17.57 5.03 -7.94
CA ARG A 49 17.53 4.33 -9.23
C ARG A 49 17.11 5.29 -10.33
N PRO A 50 17.56 5.08 -11.58
CA PRO A 50 17.07 5.84 -12.73
C PRO A 50 15.56 5.71 -12.87
N ILE A 51 14.88 6.82 -13.17
CA ILE A 51 13.45 6.81 -13.51
C ILE A 51 13.34 6.34 -14.97
N LYS A 52 12.64 5.24 -15.21
CA LYS A 52 12.41 4.71 -16.57
C LYS A 52 11.14 5.25 -17.21
N ASP A 53 10.13 5.55 -16.40
CA ASP A 53 8.86 6.12 -16.85
C ASP A 53 8.65 7.47 -16.16
N LYS A 54 8.61 8.56 -16.93
CA LYS A 54 8.37 9.90 -16.40
C LYS A 54 6.89 10.12 -16.02
N ASN A 55 5.98 9.36 -16.61
CA ASN A 55 4.53 9.37 -16.37
C ASN A 55 4.10 8.23 -15.44
N TYR A 56 5.01 7.75 -14.60
CA TYR A 56 4.79 6.58 -13.75
C TYR A 56 3.54 6.66 -12.88
N LYS A 57 3.09 7.86 -12.50
CA LYS A 57 1.87 8.05 -11.70
C LYS A 57 0.62 7.76 -12.53
N GLU A 58 0.56 8.31 -13.73
CA GLU A 58 -0.54 8.11 -14.68
C GLU A 58 -0.57 6.64 -15.13
N THR A 59 0.59 6.06 -15.43
CA THR A 59 0.75 4.64 -15.75
C THR A 59 0.27 3.74 -14.60
N TYR A 60 0.65 4.06 -13.35
CA TYR A 60 0.19 3.33 -12.18
C TYR A 60 -1.32 3.38 -12.03
N ILE A 61 -1.92 4.57 -12.12
CA ILE A 61 -3.38 4.73 -12.04
C ILE A 61 -4.05 3.94 -13.17
N ALA A 62 -3.60 4.09 -14.42
CA ALA A 62 -4.16 3.36 -15.55
C ALA A 62 -4.10 1.83 -15.36
N LYS A 63 -2.95 1.29 -14.93
CA LYS A 63 -2.82 -0.14 -14.61
C LYS A 63 -3.74 -0.59 -13.49
N ALA A 64 -3.88 0.23 -12.43
CA ALA A 64 -4.75 -0.06 -11.31
C ALA A 64 -6.21 -0.21 -11.76
N PHE A 65 -6.70 0.69 -12.62
CA PHE A 65 -8.04 0.58 -13.21
C PHE A 65 -8.17 -0.62 -14.15
N ALA A 66 -7.19 -0.87 -15.01
CA ALA A 66 -7.22 -2.03 -15.91
C ALA A 66 -7.29 -3.37 -15.15
N PHE A 67 -6.61 -3.50 -14.01
CA PHE A 67 -6.76 -4.68 -13.15
C PHE A 67 -8.14 -4.74 -12.49
N HIS A 68 -8.66 -3.59 -12.05
CA HIS A 68 -9.99 -3.53 -11.47
C HIS A 68 -11.09 -3.93 -12.47
N GLU A 69 -11.01 -3.48 -13.72
CA GLU A 69 -11.91 -3.84 -14.81
C GLU A 69 -11.89 -5.35 -15.12
N LYS A 70 -10.75 -6.00 -14.88
CA LYS A 70 -10.59 -7.47 -14.94
C LYS A 70 -11.10 -8.20 -13.69
N GLY A 71 -11.85 -7.53 -12.82
CA GLY A 71 -12.41 -8.09 -11.60
C GLY A 71 -11.42 -8.27 -10.44
N LYS A 72 -10.16 -7.82 -10.57
CA LYS A 72 -9.17 -7.95 -9.49
C LYS A 72 -9.43 -6.96 -8.35
N ARG A 73 -9.04 -7.34 -7.13
CA ARG A 73 -8.90 -6.42 -6.00
C ARG A 73 -7.48 -5.85 -6.00
N VAL A 74 -7.38 -4.53 -6.06
CA VAL A 74 -6.10 -3.85 -6.29
C VAL A 74 -5.62 -3.25 -4.99
N LEU A 75 -4.48 -3.74 -4.49
CA LEU A 75 -3.81 -3.20 -3.31
C LEU A 75 -2.97 -1.99 -3.74
N VAL A 76 -3.17 -0.88 -3.04
CA VAL A 76 -2.57 0.41 -3.37
C VAL A 76 -1.83 0.94 -2.15
N ALA A 77 -0.62 1.47 -2.37
CA ALA A 77 0.11 2.15 -1.31
C ALA A 77 -0.66 3.40 -0.85
N LEU A 78 -0.77 3.61 0.46
CA LEU A 78 -1.61 4.68 1.03
C LEU A 78 -1.27 6.09 0.53
N ASN A 79 -0.01 6.35 0.16
CA ASN A 79 0.41 7.63 -0.43
C ASN A 79 -0.24 7.92 -1.80
N PHE A 80 -0.88 6.94 -2.43
CA PHE A 80 -1.69 7.10 -3.65
C PHE A 80 -3.16 7.41 -3.39
N LEU A 81 -3.60 7.54 -2.13
CA LEU A 81 -5.00 7.79 -1.79
C LEU A 81 -5.56 9.01 -2.55
N PHE A 82 -4.97 10.20 -2.38
CA PHE A 82 -5.49 11.41 -3.03
C PHE A 82 -5.44 11.38 -4.57
N PRO A 83 -4.33 10.97 -5.22
CA PRO A 83 -4.31 10.78 -6.67
C PRO A 83 -5.40 9.83 -7.17
N MET A 84 -5.65 8.73 -6.47
CA MET A 84 -6.68 7.75 -6.83
C MET A 84 -8.09 8.30 -6.60
N LEU A 85 -8.35 9.02 -5.50
CA LEU A 85 -9.63 9.68 -5.26
C LEU A 85 -9.97 10.69 -6.37
N ARG A 86 -8.98 11.45 -6.85
CA ARG A 86 -9.15 12.33 -8.02
C ARG A 86 -9.48 11.52 -9.28
N ALA A 87 -8.83 10.38 -9.48
CA ALA A 87 -9.12 9.50 -10.61
C ALA A 87 -10.53 8.88 -10.54
N PHE A 88 -11.00 8.47 -9.35
CA PHE A 88 -12.38 7.99 -9.16
C PHE A 88 -13.41 9.04 -9.54
N ARG A 89 -13.16 10.33 -9.25
CA ARG A 89 -14.07 11.40 -9.65
C ARG A 89 -14.21 11.54 -11.17
N VAL A 90 -13.14 11.24 -11.93
CA VAL A 90 -13.12 11.37 -13.39
C VAL A 90 -13.60 10.10 -14.09
N ARG A 91 -13.22 8.92 -13.58
CA ARG A 91 -13.44 7.63 -14.25
C ARG A 91 -14.67 6.86 -13.74
N GLY A 92 -15.37 7.40 -12.73
CA GLY A 92 -16.49 6.74 -12.06
C GLY A 92 -16.12 6.27 -10.65
N GLN A 93 -17.09 6.30 -9.75
CA GLN A 93 -16.90 5.87 -8.37
C GLN A 93 -16.63 4.36 -8.33
N VAL A 94 -15.55 3.98 -7.65
CA VAL A 94 -15.18 2.58 -7.44
C VAL A 94 -15.18 2.28 -5.94
N PRO A 95 -15.67 1.11 -5.50
CA PRO A 95 -15.55 0.69 -4.11
C PRO A 95 -14.09 0.69 -3.66
N PHE A 96 -13.83 1.34 -2.53
CA PHE A 96 -12.52 1.35 -1.90
C PHE A 96 -12.60 1.22 -0.39
N HIS A 97 -11.51 0.74 0.21
CA HIS A 97 -11.35 0.70 1.67
C HIS A 97 -9.92 1.07 2.06
N ILE A 98 -9.76 1.69 3.23
CA ILE A 98 -8.47 2.13 3.76
C ILE A 98 -8.12 1.27 4.97
N PHE A 99 -6.89 0.79 5.02
CA PHE A 99 -6.31 0.08 6.14
C PHE A 99 -5.11 0.87 6.68
N ILE A 100 -5.12 1.10 7.99
CA ILE A 100 -4.00 1.70 8.72
C ILE A 100 -3.71 0.89 9.98
N PRO A 101 -2.45 0.86 10.45
CA PRO A 101 -2.15 0.37 11.78
C PRO A 101 -2.69 1.31 12.85
N HIS A 102 -3.05 0.75 14.00
CA HIS A 102 -3.28 1.58 15.18
C HIS A 102 -2.03 2.42 15.50
N PRO A 103 -2.16 3.72 15.83
CA PRO A 103 -1.01 4.61 16.04
C PRO A 103 0.03 4.11 17.06
N SER A 104 -0.40 3.32 18.04
CA SER A 104 0.49 2.72 19.07
C SER A 104 1.42 1.62 18.54
N LEU A 105 1.17 1.05 17.35
CA LEU A 105 1.93 -0.09 16.80
C LEU A 105 3.25 0.31 16.12
N ARG A 106 3.76 1.52 16.39
CA ARG A 106 4.96 2.06 15.75
C ARG A 106 6.17 1.15 15.94
N ALA A 107 6.36 0.63 17.15
CA ALA A 107 7.50 -0.25 17.47
C ALA A 107 7.40 -1.59 16.72
N GLU A 108 6.20 -2.19 16.71
CA GLU A 108 5.94 -3.44 15.99
C GLU A 108 6.19 -3.27 14.49
N TYR A 109 5.67 -2.21 13.87
CA TYR A 109 5.89 -1.98 12.44
C TYR A 109 7.36 -1.68 12.12
N ARG A 110 8.06 -0.97 12.99
CA ARG A 110 9.52 -0.80 12.86
C ARG A 110 10.22 -2.14 12.83
N GLN A 111 9.84 -3.08 13.70
CA GLN A 111 10.40 -4.43 13.72
C GLN A 111 10.05 -5.20 12.45
N ARG A 112 8.78 -5.18 12.01
CA ARG A 112 8.35 -5.78 10.73
C ARG A 112 9.18 -5.30 9.53
N TYR A 113 9.56 -4.02 9.48
CA TYR A 113 10.42 -3.52 8.40
C TYR A 113 11.85 -4.07 8.49
N ARG A 114 12.42 -4.19 9.70
CA ARG A 114 13.74 -4.79 9.91
C ARG A 114 13.76 -6.26 9.51
N ASP A 115 12.78 -7.02 9.97
CA ASP A 115 12.68 -8.47 9.71
C ASP A 115 12.54 -8.77 8.21
N ARG A 116 11.95 -7.83 7.45
CA ARG A 116 11.79 -7.93 5.99
C ARG A 116 13.02 -7.46 5.20
N GLY A 117 14.09 -7.06 5.88
CA GLY A 117 15.32 -6.58 5.26
C GLY A 117 15.18 -5.21 4.57
N ASN A 118 14.25 -4.37 5.02
CA ASN A 118 14.20 -2.99 4.53
C ASN A 118 15.44 -2.21 5.02
N ASN A 119 15.99 -1.36 4.16
CA ASN A 119 17.15 -0.53 4.52
C ASN A 119 16.79 0.66 5.43
N ASP A 120 17.81 1.21 6.09
CA ASP A 120 17.65 2.29 7.08
C ASP A 120 16.99 3.54 6.52
N ARG A 121 17.21 3.85 5.23
CA ARG A 121 16.57 5.00 4.58
C ARG A 121 15.06 4.80 4.49
N PHE A 122 14.61 3.62 4.06
CA PHE A 122 13.19 3.29 4.04
C PHE A 122 12.59 3.35 5.45
N LEU A 123 13.28 2.78 6.44
CA LEU A 123 12.86 2.82 7.85
C LEU A 123 12.70 4.26 8.33
N PHE A 124 13.65 5.14 8.04
CA PHE A 124 13.56 6.56 8.39
C PHE A 124 12.36 7.23 7.73
N GLU A 125 12.21 7.08 6.41
CA GLU A 125 11.13 7.72 5.64
C GLU A 125 9.74 7.26 6.12
N VAL A 126 9.54 5.96 6.37
CA VAL A 126 8.24 5.44 6.83
C VAL A 126 7.96 5.79 8.29
N MET A 127 8.98 5.85 9.15
CA MET A 127 8.83 6.25 10.56
C MET A 127 8.56 7.74 10.71
N LEU A 128 9.08 8.56 9.80
CA LEU A 128 8.83 10.01 9.77
C LEU A 128 7.36 10.32 9.50
N ILE A 129 6.73 9.60 8.56
CA ILE A 129 5.32 9.82 8.20
C ILE A 129 4.33 9.09 9.11
N TRP A 130 4.80 8.29 10.07
CA TRP A 130 3.95 7.41 10.90
C TRP A 130 2.78 8.17 11.54
N TYR A 131 3.06 9.03 12.53
CA TYR A 131 2.01 9.78 13.23
C TYR A 131 1.27 10.78 12.34
N PRO A 132 1.95 11.55 11.46
CA PRO A 132 1.25 12.43 10.51
C PRO A 132 0.22 11.72 9.65
N THR A 133 0.40 10.42 9.38
CA THR A 133 -0.55 9.62 8.60
C THR A 133 -1.55 8.88 9.47
N THR A 134 -1.10 8.18 10.51
CA THR A 134 -1.95 7.28 11.29
C THR A 134 -2.90 8.02 12.22
N ILE A 135 -2.50 9.15 12.81
CA ILE A 135 -3.37 9.89 13.75
C ILE A 135 -4.60 10.47 13.03
N PRO A 136 -4.47 11.22 11.92
CA PRO A 136 -5.65 11.74 11.22
C PRO A 136 -6.58 10.64 10.72
N LEU A 137 -6.02 9.58 10.14
CA LEU A 137 -6.82 8.45 9.64
C LEU A 137 -7.45 7.64 10.77
N PHE A 138 -6.81 7.54 11.94
CA PHE A 138 -7.40 6.92 13.12
C PHE A 138 -8.61 7.70 13.65
N LEU A 139 -8.50 9.03 13.71
CA LEU A 139 -9.63 9.90 14.08
C LEU A 139 -10.76 9.80 13.06
N LEU A 140 -10.43 9.82 11.76
CA LEU A 140 -11.41 9.63 10.69
C LEU A 140 -12.06 8.25 10.75
N ALA A 141 -11.35 7.19 11.15
CA ALA A 141 -11.93 5.85 11.27
C ALA A 141 -13.02 5.78 12.34
N LYS A 142 -12.97 6.62 13.38
CA LYS A 142 -14.04 6.72 14.38
C LYS A 142 -15.32 7.33 13.80
N ILE A 143 -15.18 8.21 12.81
CA ILE A 143 -16.30 8.89 12.14
C ILE A 143 -16.80 8.07 10.94
N PHE A 144 -15.89 7.40 10.23
CA PHE A 144 -16.14 6.66 8.99
C PHE A 144 -15.68 5.19 9.09
N PRO A 145 -16.20 4.40 10.05
CA PRO A 145 -15.72 3.03 10.31
C PRO A 145 -16.00 2.06 9.15
N LYS A 146 -16.97 2.37 8.29
CA LYS A 146 -17.27 1.59 7.08
C LYS A 146 -16.20 1.70 6.01
N TRP A 147 -15.39 2.76 6.02
CA TRP A 147 -14.41 3.08 4.96
C TRP A 147 -12.96 2.90 5.41
N ILE A 148 -12.71 2.91 6.72
CA ILE A 148 -11.37 2.86 7.30
C ILE A 148 -11.34 1.80 8.40
N THR A 149 -10.42 0.85 8.26
CA THR A 149 -10.13 -0.17 9.28
C THR A 149 -8.78 0.12 9.93
N VAL A 150 -8.77 0.09 11.26
CA VAL A 150 -7.58 0.25 12.09
C VAL A 150 -7.20 -1.12 12.61
N THR A 151 -6.03 -1.62 12.22
CA THR A 151 -5.57 -2.96 12.62
C THR A 151 -4.97 -2.94 14.03
N LYS A 152 -5.13 -4.05 14.75
CA LYS A 152 -4.56 -4.31 16.07
C LYS A 152 -3.15 -4.93 15.94
N ALA A 153 -2.51 -5.14 17.08
CA ALA A 153 -1.21 -5.80 17.16
C ALA A 153 -1.27 -7.20 16.53
N GLY A 154 -0.23 -7.58 15.80
CA GLY A 154 -0.15 -8.88 15.11
C GLY A 154 -0.95 -8.96 13.81
N GLU A 155 -1.94 -8.10 13.58
CA GLU A 155 -2.80 -8.19 12.40
C GLU A 155 -2.13 -7.60 11.13
N THR A 156 -2.60 -8.09 9.99
CA THR A 156 -2.24 -7.71 8.62
C THR A 156 -3.51 -7.57 7.78
N LEU A 157 -3.39 -7.28 6.48
CA LEU A 157 -4.55 -7.29 5.58
C LEU A 157 -5.22 -8.66 5.47
N GLU A 158 -4.48 -9.74 5.68
CA GLU A 158 -4.98 -11.10 5.53
C GLU A 158 -6.07 -11.43 6.54
N ASP A 159 -5.93 -10.95 7.78
CA ASP A 159 -6.91 -11.14 8.86
C ASP A 159 -8.28 -10.54 8.52
N TYR A 160 -8.34 -9.63 7.55
CA TYR A 160 -9.55 -8.96 7.10
C TYR A 160 -10.02 -9.39 5.71
N TRP A 161 -9.30 -10.30 5.06
CA TRP A 161 -9.61 -10.70 3.68
C TRP A 161 -10.90 -11.52 3.58
N ASN A 162 -11.12 -12.45 4.51
CA ASN A 162 -12.28 -13.33 4.52
C ASN A 162 -13.52 -12.71 5.19
N ILE A 163 -13.33 -11.65 5.99
CA ILE A 163 -14.42 -11.03 6.77
C ILE A 163 -15.30 -10.10 5.91
N LYS A 164 -14.84 -9.71 4.70
CA LYS A 164 -15.55 -8.77 3.81
C LYS A 164 -15.92 -9.36 2.44
N SER A 165 -15.87 -10.68 2.30
CA SER A 165 -16.22 -11.40 1.06
C SER A 165 -17.65 -11.93 1.05
N THR A 166 -18.40 -11.71 2.13
CA THR A 166 -19.85 -11.92 2.29
C THR A 166 -20.55 -10.57 2.40
#